data_AF-A0A401FJI8-F1
#
_entry.id   AF-A0A401FJI8-F1
#
_cell.length_a   1.000
_cell.length_b   1.000
_cell.length_c   1.000
_cell.angle_alpha   90.00
_cell.angle_beta   90.00
_cell.angle_gamma   90.00
#
_symmetry.space_group_name_H-M   'P 1'
#
loop_
_entity.id
_entity.type
_entity.pdbx_description
1 polymer ?
#
loop_
_entity_poly.entity_id
_entity_poly.type
_entity_poly.pdbx_seq_one_letter_code
_entity_poly.pdbx_strand_id
1 'polypeptide(L)' 'MKVIFLQDVRGKGKRGDIKEVPDGYAQNFLIKQGKAKAATPTAMSQLKRSTKS' A
#
# COMPACT_ATOMS: atom_id res chain seq x y z
N MET A 1 7.48 7.02 2.94
CA MET A 1 6.19 7.06 2.22
C MET A 1 5.24 5.99 2.74
N LYS A 2 4.00 6.37 3.02
CA LYS A 2 2.95 5.43 3.41
C LYS A 2 2.34 4.78 2.17
N VAL A 3 2.26 3.45 2.16
CA VAL A 3 1.70 2.68 1.04
C VAL A 3 0.69 1.65 1.53
N ILE A 4 -0.22 1.28 0.64
CA ILE A 4 -1.21 0.22 0.82
C ILE A 4 -0.78 -0.93 -0.08
N PHE A 5 -0.44 -2.07 0.51
CA PHE A 5 -0.05 -3.26 -0.24
C PHE A 5 -1.25 -3.82 -1.01
N LEU A 6 -1.08 -4.01 -2.31
CA LEU A 6 -2.08 -4.63 -3.19
C LEU A 6 -1.90 -6.16 -3.27
N GLN A 7 -0.74 -6.65 -2.84
CA GLN A 7 -0.37 -8.06 -2.84
C GLN A 7 0.43 -8.39 -1.58
N ASP A 8 0.51 -9.67 -1.24
CA ASP A 8 1.41 -10.14 -0.20
C ASP A 8 2.87 -10.01 -0.66
N VAL A 9 3.67 -9.28 0.11
CA VAL A 9 5.10 -9.11 -0.11
C VAL A 9 5.84 -9.73 1.06
N ARG A 10 6.52 -10.86 0.81
CA ARG A 10 7.24 -11.64 1.83
C ARG A 10 8.17 -10.75 2.66
N GLY A 11 7.99 -10.79 3.97
CA GLY A 11 8.80 -10.03 4.93
C GLY A 11 8.55 -8.52 4.95
N LYS A 12 7.58 -8.01 4.18
CA LYS A 12 7.27 -6.57 4.12
C LYS A 12 5.84 -6.29 4.56
N GLY A 13 4.84 -6.98 4.01
CA GLY A 13 3.43 -6.77 4.37
C GLY A 13 2.49 -7.71 3.61
N LYS A 14 1.24 -7.80 4.08
CA LYS A 14 0.17 -8.53 3.42
C LYS A 14 -0.70 -7.61 2.56
N ARG A 15 -1.46 -8.17 1.64
CA ARG A 15 -2.47 -7.45 0.86
C ARG A 15 -3.45 -6.76 1.80
N GLY A 16 -3.64 -5.45 1.58
CA GLY A 16 -4.48 -4.59 2.41
C GLY A 16 -3.72 -3.88 3.53
N ASP A 17 -2.50 -4.30 3.86
CA ASP A 17 -1.71 -3.65 4.90
C ASP A 17 -1.30 -2.25 4.47
N ILE A 18 -1.39 -1.32 5.41
CA ILE A 18 -0.83 0.01 5.28
C ILE A 18 0.47 0.05 6.07
N LYS A 19 1.60 0.29 5.39
CA LYS A 19 2.88 0.48 6.07
C LYS A 19 3.63 1.68 5.55
N GLU A 20 4.51 2.17 6.40
CA GLU A 20 5.50 3.15 6.04
C GLU A 20 6.77 2.46 5.57
N VAL A 21 7.25 2.87 4.40
CA VAL A 21 8.41 2.28 3.73
C VAL A 21 9.26 3.41 3.12
N PRO A 22 10.54 3.16 2.82
CA PRO A 22 11.39 4.13 2.14
C PRO A 22 10.81 4.54 0.78
N ASP A 23 10.92 5.82 0.44
CA ASP A 23 10.31 6.39 -0.76
C ASP A 23 10.83 5.73 -2.04
N GLY A 24 12.14 5.50 -2.12
CA GLY A 24 12.77 4.81 -3.24
C GLY A 24 12.27 3.36 -3.39
N TYR A 25 12.08 2.63 -2.29
CA TYR A 25 11.54 1.27 -2.34
C TYR A 25 10.07 1.27 -2.79
N ALA A 26 9.30 2.24 -2.32
CA ALA A 26 7.91 2.35 -2.69
C ALA A 26 7.71 2.75 -4.15
N GLN A 27 8.43 3.75 -4.66
CA GLN A 27 8.29 4.20 -6.04
C GLN A 27 8.93 3.23 -7.03
N ASN A 28 10.19 2.84 -6.82
CA ASN A 28 10.98 2.10 -7.81
C ASN A 28 10.66 0.60 -7.83
N PHE A 29 10.12 0.05 -6.74
CA PHE A 29 9.80 -1.36 -6.63
C PHE A 29 8.30 -1.58 -6.43
N LEU A 30 7.71 -1.12 -5.31
CA LEU A 30 6.35 -1.51 -4.97
C LEU A 30 5.30 -0.97 -5.95
N ILE A 31 5.31 0.34 -6.22
CA ILE A 31 4.35 1.01 -7.11
C ILE A 31 4.66 0.66 -8.57
N LYS A 32 5.94 0.72 -8.98
CA LYS A 32 6.36 0.35 -10.34
C LYS A 32 5.98 -1.09 -10.71
N GLN A 33 5.98 -2.02 -9.75
CA GLN A 33 5.60 -3.41 -9.96
C GLN A 33 4.11 -3.68 -9.66
N GLY A 34 3.31 -2.66 -9.34
CA GLY A 34 1.89 -2.82 -9.01
C GLY A 34 1.62 -3.58 -7.70
N LYS A 35 2.62 -3.73 -6.82
CA LYS A 35 2.53 -4.45 -5.54
C LYS A 35 1.99 -3.59 -4.40
N ALA A 36 2.06 -2.27 -4.52
CA ALA A 36 1.44 -1.33 -3.57
C ALA A 36 0.96 -0.06 -4.28
N LYS A 37 0.06 0.68 -3.62
CA LYS A 37 -0.35 2.04 -4.02
C LYS A 37 0.01 3.03 -2.91
N ALA A 38 0.18 4.30 -3.26
CA ALA A 38 0.37 5.35 -2.25
C ALA A 38 -0.86 5.43 -1.32
N ALA A 39 -0.63 5.51 -0.01
CA ALA A 39 -1.68 5.64 0.99
C ALA A 39 -2.12 7.09 1.13
N THR A 40 -2.67 7.65 0.06
CA THR A 40 -3.23 9.01 0.06
C THR A 40 -4.49 9.07 0.93
N PRO A 41 -4.87 10.25 1.46
CA PRO A 41 -6.10 10.39 2.25
C PRO A 41 -7.33 9.82 1.52
N THR A 42 -7.43 10.04 0.21
CA THR A 42 -8.48 9.48 -0.65
C THR A 42 -8.43 7.95 -0.70
N ALA A 43 -7.25 7.36 -0.94
CA ALA A 43 -7.09 5.90 -1.02
C ALA A 43 -7.35 5.21 0.33
N MET A 44 -6.98 5.87 1.43
CA MET A 44 -7.26 5.42 2.79
C MET A 44 -8.75 5.48 3.12
N SER A 45 -9.44 6.53 2.70
CA SER A 45 -10.90 6.67 2.86
C SER A 45 -11.66 5.60 2.08
N GLN A 46 -11.25 5.32 0.84
CA GLN A 46 -11.80 4.23 0.03
C GLN A 46 -11.61 2.86 0.69
N LEU A 47 -10.41 2.59 1.22
CA LEU A 47 -10.13 1.34 1.93
C LEU A 47 -10.98 1.20 3.20
N LYS A 48 -11.12 2.27 3.99
CA LYS A 48 -11.99 2.27 5.17
C LYS A 48 -13.45 2.00 4.80
N ARG A 49 -13.94 2.55 3.68
CA ARG A 49 -15.31 2.32 3.20
C ARG A 49 -15.52 0.87 2.74
N SER A 50 -14.57 0.27 2.03
CA SER A 50 -14.69 -1.14 1.58
C SER A 50 -14.60 -2.17 2.71
N THR A 51 -14.00 -1.82 3.85
CA THR A 51 -13.86 -2.74 4.99
C THR A 51 -15.04 -2.65 5.96
N LYS A 52 -16.00 -1.75 5.71
CA LYS A 52 -17.12 -1.44 6.62
C LYS A 52 -18.49 -1.83 6.05
N SER A 53 -18.52 -2.75 5.09
CA SER A 53 -19.73 -3.33 4.48
C SER A 53 -19.82 -4.81 4.77
#